data_AF-A0A6P1M722-F1
#
_entry.id   AF-A0A6P1M722-F1
#
_cell.length_a   1.000
_cell.length_b   1.000
_cell.length_c   1.000
_cell.angle_alpha   90.00
_cell.angle_beta   90.00
_cell.angle_gamma   90.00
#
_symmetry.space_group_name_H-M   'P 1'
#
loop_
_entity.id
_entity.type
_entity.pdbx_description
1 polymer ?
#
loop_
_entity_poly.entity_id
_entity_poly.type
_entity_poly.pdbx_seq_one_letter_code
_entity_poly.pdbx_strand_id
1 'polypeptide(L)'
;MLIMLAGLAAYGLPDYERFLQKARAGEPITVAYLGGSITVGGSTSPAQGVDRVGRKYRYDMDINRDSWRALTFEWLRETYEQKPGQFVQVSAGLGATGSMMGSYRLARDILSYKPDLLFIEYAINDGGVGKITKENPFDRRSILRTYQSIISRVKKQNPDCAIFIPISTYRDALTREHELFRASAEMTERAAHWFKVPFADITRVCYKDPLPEGLERDRLFDGPESAGNRVHPSMQGHRAYAEGVIAVLKKAFANEPFNFKKQPFENVEPSPRFPRFIPARELMPHATGDWNLEEYTERWEREPCLVGYPSLVTTDPDAALELVLKGTSIGAWLQSGAVEVFLDGKALGIYRKSGKGKSKFKGRFRLFSNALDPDMEHRLKLIPVDSEKIVLHGLFVDELQDTGADEVEQRTIDMSLLEVKVEQEIDDGFTIPREKDASSVLVWDFDTLEGWETQSTCKKSLADGILHIEMIGSKTADRARIIHKDILTLGGPYTVNIRLRSVGGTATGERGVAFWTTPSSPKVANGNRKDFAVVNDGKWHDYELVIPVAEPLTSLVLYTRFLPGISEIDRVELKGRSKSE
;
A
#
# COMPACT_ATOMS: atom_id res chain seq x y z
N MET A 1 8.76 -36.33 36.47
CA MET A 1 7.59 -36.00 35.65
C MET A 1 8.10 -35.41 34.34
N LEU A 2 8.17 -36.24 33.30
CA LEU A 2 8.69 -35.87 31.98
C LEU A 2 7.63 -34.99 31.31
N ILE A 3 7.92 -33.70 31.11
CA ILE A 3 7.03 -32.82 30.35
C ILE A 3 7.13 -33.26 28.88
N MET A 4 6.05 -33.85 28.34
CA MET A 4 5.93 -34.08 26.91
C MET A 4 6.00 -32.72 26.18
N LEU A 5 7.14 -32.44 25.54
CA LEU A 5 7.23 -31.45 24.47
C LEU A 5 6.30 -31.91 23.35
N ALA A 6 5.15 -31.26 23.19
CA ALA A 6 4.23 -31.52 22.09
C ALA A 6 4.98 -31.29 20.77
N GLY A 7 5.01 -32.34 19.94
CA GLY A 7 5.90 -32.47 18.77
C GLY A 7 5.72 -31.37 17.73
N LEU A 8 6.78 -30.56 17.59
CA LEU A 8 7.06 -29.79 16.38
C LEU A 8 7.75 -30.75 15.39
N ALA A 9 7.23 -30.85 14.17
CA ALA A 9 7.93 -31.51 13.09
C ALA A 9 8.56 -30.43 12.20
N ALA A 10 9.87 -30.51 12.02
CA ALA A 10 10.63 -29.73 11.05
C ALA A 10 10.26 -30.19 9.64
N TYR A 11 9.73 -29.29 8.81
CA TYR A 11 9.47 -29.56 7.39
C TYR A 11 10.42 -28.75 6.53
N GLY A 12 11.01 -29.40 5.53
CA GLY A 12 11.71 -28.70 4.45
C GLY A 12 10.72 -27.88 3.61
N LEU A 13 11.22 -26.83 2.97
CA LEU A 13 10.43 -25.90 2.17
C LEU A 13 10.85 -25.99 0.69
N PRO A 14 10.58 -27.11 0.00
CA PRO A 14 11.10 -27.36 -1.36
C PRO A 14 10.64 -26.30 -2.37
N ASP A 15 9.45 -25.73 -2.20
CA ASP A 15 8.93 -24.67 -3.09
C ASP A 15 9.80 -23.39 -3.03
N TYR A 16 10.35 -23.08 -1.86
CA TYR A 16 11.26 -21.94 -1.69
C TYR A 16 12.62 -22.22 -2.33
N GLU A 17 13.09 -23.47 -2.26
CA GLU A 17 14.29 -23.88 -2.98
C GLU A 17 14.10 -23.80 -4.50
N ARG A 18 12.94 -24.25 -5.01
CA ARG A 18 12.57 -24.13 -6.43
C ARG A 18 12.50 -22.69 -6.89
N PHE A 19 11.90 -21.81 -6.09
CA PHE A 19 11.92 -20.37 -6.33
C PHE A 19 13.36 -19.84 -6.48
N LEU A 20 14.27 -20.19 -5.57
CA LEU A 20 15.67 -19.75 -5.63
C LEU A 20 16.42 -20.32 -6.83
N GLN A 21 16.16 -21.58 -7.22
CA GLN A 21 16.74 -22.18 -8.41
C GLN A 21 16.34 -21.39 -9.67
N LYS A 22 15.05 -21.08 -9.80
CA LYS A 22 14.51 -20.27 -10.90
C LYS A 22 15.09 -18.85 -10.92
N ALA A 23 15.17 -18.21 -9.75
CA ALA A 23 15.77 -16.88 -9.62
C ALA A 23 17.26 -16.87 -10.04
N ARG A 24 18.05 -17.83 -9.56
CA ARG A 24 19.49 -17.96 -9.91
C ARG A 24 19.72 -18.28 -11.38
N ALA A 25 18.77 -18.98 -12.02
CA ALA A 25 18.81 -19.26 -13.46
C ALA A 25 18.52 -18.02 -14.33
N GLY A 26 18.13 -16.88 -13.74
CA GLY A 26 17.77 -15.69 -14.50
C GLY A 26 16.42 -15.82 -15.21
N GLU A 27 15.58 -16.79 -14.82
CA GLU A 27 14.25 -17.00 -15.39
C GLU A 27 13.26 -15.96 -14.84
N PRO A 28 12.20 -15.61 -15.59
CA PRO A 28 11.16 -14.70 -15.11
C PRO A 28 10.51 -15.18 -13.81
N ILE A 29 10.40 -14.28 -12.83
CA ILE A 29 9.83 -14.54 -11.51
C ILE A 29 8.59 -13.67 -11.32
N THR A 30 7.45 -14.30 -11.03
CA THR A 30 6.22 -13.57 -10.68
C THR A 30 5.94 -13.68 -9.18
N VAL A 31 5.95 -12.53 -8.49
CA VAL A 31 5.58 -12.42 -7.07
C VAL A 31 4.19 -11.80 -6.97
N ALA A 32 3.25 -12.55 -6.39
CA ALA A 32 1.85 -12.16 -6.33
C ALA A 32 1.35 -11.95 -4.91
N TYR A 33 0.46 -10.96 -4.74
CA TYR A 33 -0.08 -10.56 -3.45
C TYR A 33 -1.61 -10.58 -3.50
N LEU A 34 -2.22 -11.55 -2.84
CA LEU A 34 -3.66 -11.71 -2.73
C LEU A 34 -4.13 -11.30 -1.34
N GLY A 35 -4.91 -10.23 -1.24
CA GLY A 35 -5.36 -9.79 0.07
C GLY A 35 -6.36 -8.65 0.09
N GLY A 36 -6.54 -8.09 1.29
CA GLY A 36 -7.48 -7.02 1.57
C GLY A 36 -6.90 -5.61 1.39
N SER A 37 -7.39 -4.67 2.17
CA SER A 37 -6.94 -3.26 2.11
C SER A 37 -5.51 -3.04 2.59
N ILE A 38 -4.98 -3.88 3.49
CA ILE A 38 -3.60 -3.73 3.97
C ILE A 38 -2.64 -4.14 2.84
N THR A 39 -2.96 -5.21 2.10
CA THR A 39 -2.26 -5.62 0.86
C THR A 39 -2.26 -4.54 -0.22
N VAL A 40 -3.35 -3.77 -0.36
CA VAL A 40 -3.38 -2.60 -1.25
C VAL A 40 -2.33 -1.54 -0.87
N GLY A 41 -1.97 -1.44 0.42
CA GLY A 41 -1.25 -0.28 0.98
C GLY A 41 -2.18 0.70 1.71
N GLY A 42 -3.36 0.26 2.12
CA GLY A 42 -4.29 1.06 2.92
C GLY A 42 -3.63 1.44 4.24
N SER A 43 -3.50 2.75 4.45
CA SER A 43 -2.79 3.38 5.56
C SER A 43 -3.68 4.33 6.35
N THR A 44 -3.11 4.95 7.39
CA THR A 44 -3.75 5.97 8.22
C THR A 44 -4.47 7.02 7.38
N SER A 45 -5.71 7.34 7.76
CA SER A 45 -6.54 8.34 7.11
C SER A 45 -7.19 9.29 8.14
N PRO A 46 -7.19 10.62 7.92
CA PRO A 46 -6.53 11.34 6.81
C PRO A 46 -5.00 11.17 6.84
N ALA A 47 -4.30 11.49 5.75
CA ALA A 47 -2.84 11.32 5.66
C ALA A 47 -2.05 12.31 6.54
N GLN A 48 -2.69 13.37 7.02
CA GLN A 48 -2.11 14.32 7.96
C GLN A 48 -3.17 14.78 8.97
N GLY A 49 -2.72 15.13 10.16
CA GLY A 49 -3.61 15.65 11.20
C GLY A 49 -3.00 15.54 12.58
N VAL A 50 -3.88 15.39 13.56
CA VAL A 50 -3.52 15.16 14.96
C VAL A 50 -4.05 13.79 15.37
N ASP A 51 -3.21 13.01 16.02
CA ASP A 51 -3.54 11.66 16.48
C ASP A 51 -4.39 11.66 17.75
N ARG A 52 -4.74 10.47 18.24
CA ARG A 52 -5.58 10.31 19.43
C ARG A 52 -4.97 10.84 20.74
N VAL A 53 -3.66 11.10 20.79
CA VAL A 53 -2.96 11.63 21.97
C VAL A 53 -2.48 13.08 21.76
N GLY A 54 -2.90 13.75 20.69
CA GLY A 54 -2.59 15.15 20.44
C GLY A 54 -1.31 15.40 19.64
N ARG A 55 -0.65 14.36 19.11
CA ARG A 55 0.57 14.50 18.29
C ARG A 55 0.22 14.76 16.84
N LYS A 56 0.95 15.70 16.21
CA LYS A 56 0.86 15.91 14.77
C LYS A 56 1.47 14.72 14.02
N TYR A 57 0.91 14.43 12.86
CA TYR A 57 1.46 13.50 11.89
C TYR A 57 1.18 14.00 10.47
N ARG A 58 2.07 13.65 9.55
CA ARG A 58 1.91 13.81 8.10
C ARG A 58 2.61 12.64 7.44
N TYR A 59 1.90 11.92 6.60
CA TYR A 59 2.42 10.85 5.78
C TYR A 59 2.30 11.23 4.32
N ASP A 60 3.40 11.11 3.59
CA ASP A 60 3.44 11.17 2.13
C ASP A 60 3.74 9.77 1.60
N MET A 61 2.76 8.88 1.77
CA MET A 61 2.92 7.47 1.49
C MET A 61 2.56 7.17 0.03
N ASP A 62 3.55 6.68 -0.73
CA ASP A 62 3.31 6.03 -2.01
C ASP A 62 3.05 4.53 -1.77
N ILE A 63 1.85 4.06 -2.06
CA ILE A 63 1.47 2.66 -1.83
C ILE A 63 2.24 1.66 -2.71
N ASN A 64 2.86 2.09 -3.81
CA ASN A 64 3.68 1.25 -4.67
C ASN A 64 5.16 1.21 -4.27
N ARG A 65 5.57 2.07 -3.33
CA ARG A 65 6.93 2.11 -2.77
C ARG A 65 6.96 1.73 -1.29
N ASP A 66 6.04 2.28 -0.52
CA ASP A 66 6.08 2.32 0.96
C ASP A 66 5.14 1.30 1.62
N SER A 67 4.30 0.62 0.85
CA SER A 67 3.45 -0.44 1.41
C SER A 67 4.29 -1.67 1.76
N TRP A 68 3.83 -2.45 2.74
CA TRP A 68 4.53 -3.68 3.15
C TRP A 68 4.76 -4.63 1.97
N ARG A 69 3.81 -4.67 1.03
CA ARG A 69 3.90 -5.42 -0.22
C ARG A 69 5.05 -4.89 -1.08
N ALA A 70 5.07 -3.58 -1.33
CA ALA A 70 6.11 -2.96 -2.14
C ALA A 70 7.50 -3.17 -1.53
N LEU A 71 7.65 -2.94 -0.23
CA LEU A 71 8.90 -3.13 0.51
C LEU A 71 9.38 -4.59 0.49
N THR A 72 8.48 -5.57 0.63
CA THR A 72 8.85 -6.99 0.55
C THR A 72 9.20 -7.43 -0.87
N PHE A 73 8.51 -6.90 -1.89
CA PHE A 73 8.84 -7.17 -3.29
C PHE A 73 10.22 -6.60 -3.65
N GLU A 74 10.48 -5.36 -3.23
CA GLU A 74 11.76 -4.70 -3.50
C GLU A 74 12.91 -5.44 -2.84
N TRP A 75 12.74 -5.87 -1.58
CA TRP A 75 13.74 -6.73 -0.92
C TRP A 75 14.00 -8.04 -1.70
N LEU A 76 12.96 -8.72 -2.20
CA LEU A 76 13.12 -9.93 -3.01
C LEU A 76 13.90 -9.64 -4.28
N ARG A 77 13.55 -8.56 -4.97
CA ARG A 77 14.19 -8.10 -6.21
C ARG A 77 15.66 -7.79 -5.97
N GLU A 78 15.97 -6.88 -5.05
CA GLU A 78 17.35 -6.50 -4.70
C GLU A 78 18.20 -7.70 -4.25
N THR A 79 17.59 -8.69 -3.58
CA THR A 79 18.34 -9.84 -3.03
C THR A 79 18.60 -10.92 -4.07
N TYR A 80 17.68 -11.15 -5.02
CA TYR A 80 17.70 -12.36 -5.86
C TYR A 80 17.65 -12.09 -7.37
N GLU A 81 17.34 -10.87 -7.82
CA GLU A 81 17.32 -10.50 -9.24
C GLU A 81 18.73 -10.55 -9.85
N GLN A 82 18.85 -11.22 -10.99
CA GLN A 82 20.10 -11.35 -11.75
C GLN A 82 20.20 -10.35 -12.90
N LYS A 83 19.05 -9.88 -13.40
CA LYS A 83 18.96 -8.92 -14.51
C LYS A 83 17.70 -8.06 -14.38
N PRO A 84 17.72 -6.78 -14.82
CA PRO A 84 16.56 -5.91 -14.75
C PRO A 84 15.32 -6.53 -15.41
N GLY A 85 14.18 -6.44 -14.73
CA GLY A 85 12.89 -6.92 -15.24
C GLY A 85 12.72 -8.44 -15.16
N GLN A 86 13.59 -9.15 -14.43
CA GLN A 86 13.39 -10.57 -14.15
C GLN A 86 12.24 -10.77 -13.17
N PHE A 87 12.14 -9.90 -12.16
CA PHE A 87 11.10 -9.97 -11.14
C PHE A 87 9.96 -9.05 -11.51
N VAL A 88 8.74 -9.58 -11.46
CA VAL A 88 7.51 -8.82 -11.69
C VAL A 88 6.54 -9.02 -10.54
N GLN A 89 5.76 -7.98 -10.28
CA GLN A 89 4.85 -7.93 -9.15
C GLN A 89 3.39 -7.93 -9.61
N VAL A 90 2.58 -8.79 -9.00
CA VAL A 90 1.11 -8.80 -9.17
C VAL A 90 0.47 -8.32 -7.87
N SER A 91 -0.12 -7.12 -7.90
CA SER A 91 -0.92 -6.61 -6.78
C SER A 91 -2.40 -6.94 -6.99
N ALA A 92 -2.87 -7.96 -6.28
CA ALA A 92 -4.28 -8.37 -6.25
C ALA A 92 -4.93 -8.05 -4.90
N GLY A 93 -4.57 -6.91 -4.31
CA GLY A 93 -5.24 -6.36 -3.13
C GLY A 93 -6.61 -5.78 -3.48
N LEU A 94 -7.61 -6.02 -2.63
CA LEU A 94 -8.93 -5.42 -2.77
C LEU A 94 -9.55 -5.07 -1.43
N GLY A 95 -9.76 -3.77 -1.19
CA GLY A 95 -10.19 -3.26 0.11
C GLY A 95 -11.53 -3.82 0.60
N ALA A 96 -11.59 -4.12 1.90
CA ALA A 96 -12.76 -4.67 2.60
C ALA A 96 -13.28 -6.02 2.05
N THR A 97 -12.38 -6.88 1.56
CA THR A 97 -12.71 -8.21 1.04
C THR A 97 -11.90 -9.30 1.74
N GLY A 98 -12.53 -10.45 2.00
CA GLY A 98 -11.94 -11.60 2.68
C GLY A 98 -11.60 -12.75 1.72
N SER A 99 -11.01 -13.82 2.26
CA SER A 99 -10.51 -14.99 1.51
C SER A 99 -11.59 -15.69 0.69
N MET A 100 -12.84 -15.65 1.14
CA MET A 100 -13.98 -16.17 0.37
C MET A 100 -14.07 -15.51 -1.02
N MET A 101 -14.06 -14.17 -1.07
CA MET A 101 -14.08 -13.47 -2.37
C MET A 101 -12.77 -13.66 -3.12
N GLY A 102 -11.64 -13.69 -2.40
CA GLY A 102 -10.32 -14.01 -2.96
C GLY A 102 -10.31 -15.32 -3.74
N SER A 103 -10.96 -16.36 -3.20
CA SER A 103 -11.09 -17.66 -3.88
C SER A 103 -11.84 -17.57 -5.21
N TYR A 104 -12.90 -16.75 -5.30
CA TYR A 104 -13.64 -16.62 -6.56
C TYR A 104 -12.91 -15.85 -7.64
N ARG A 105 -12.16 -14.82 -7.28
CA ARG A 105 -11.40 -14.01 -8.23
C ARG A 105 -10.00 -14.55 -8.51
N LEU A 106 -9.60 -15.63 -7.85
CA LEU A 106 -8.25 -16.20 -7.90
C LEU A 106 -7.78 -16.48 -9.33
N ALA A 107 -8.64 -17.07 -10.17
CA ALA A 107 -8.31 -17.38 -11.55
C ALA A 107 -7.88 -16.11 -12.31
N ARG A 108 -8.75 -15.09 -12.29
CA ARG A 108 -8.53 -13.80 -12.94
C ARG A 108 -7.31 -13.07 -12.38
N ASP A 109 -7.18 -12.98 -11.06
CA ASP A 109 -6.27 -12.05 -10.41
C ASP A 109 -4.89 -12.62 -10.12
N ILE A 110 -4.77 -13.94 -10.01
CA ILE A 110 -3.53 -14.62 -9.60
C ILE A 110 -3.14 -15.68 -10.63
N LEU A 111 -4.01 -16.64 -10.93
CA LEU A 111 -3.64 -17.79 -11.78
C LEU A 111 -3.34 -17.36 -13.22
N SER A 112 -3.95 -16.28 -13.71
CA SER A 112 -3.63 -15.68 -15.03
C SER A 112 -2.17 -15.24 -15.15
N TYR A 113 -1.47 -15.02 -14.04
CA TYR A 113 -0.06 -14.60 -14.00
C TYR A 113 0.93 -15.71 -13.63
N LYS A 114 0.46 -16.93 -13.31
CA LYS A 114 1.28 -18.09 -12.91
C LYS A 114 2.38 -17.73 -11.88
N PRO A 115 2.00 -17.38 -10.64
CA PRO A 115 2.96 -16.92 -9.63
C PRO A 115 3.99 -18.00 -9.27
N ASP A 116 5.19 -17.54 -8.92
CA ASP A 116 6.27 -18.34 -8.32
C ASP A 116 6.30 -18.20 -6.80
N LEU A 117 5.84 -17.05 -6.29
CA LEU A 117 5.62 -16.80 -4.87
C LEU A 117 4.28 -16.08 -4.69
N LEU A 118 3.41 -16.62 -3.82
CA LEU A 118 2.11 -16.03 -3.50
C LEU A 118 2.01 -15.67 -2.01
N PHE A 119 1.69 -14.41 -1.74
CA PHE A 119 1.28 -13.95 -0.41
C PHE A 119 -0.25 -14.00 -0.28
N ILE A 120 -0.77 -14.57 0.81
CA ILE A 120 -2.21 -14.62 1.13
C ILE A 120 -2.47 -13.86 2.45
N GLU A 121 -3.10 -12.69 2.37
CA GLU A 121 -3.27 -11.75 3.50
C GLU A 121 -4.75 -11.36 3.67
N TYR A 122 -5.46 -12.09 4.53
CA TYR A 122 -6.89 -11.85 4.80
C TYR A 122 -7.27 -11.89 6.28
N ALA A 123 -6.33 -12.09 7.21
CA ALA A 123 -6.65 -12.39 8.59
C ALA A 123 -7.58 -11.32 9.22
N ILE A 124 -7.37 -10.03 8.96
CA ILE A 124 -8.26 -8.97 9.45
C ILE A 124 -9.62 -8.95 8.72
N ASN A 125 -9.63 -9.22 7.42
CA ASN A 125 -10.82 -9.12 6.57
C ASN A 125 -11.78 -10.30 6.72
N ASP A 126 -11.27 -11.44 7.18
CA ASP A 126 -12.04 -12.64 7.50
C ASP A 126 -12.71 -12.56 8.89
N GLY A 127 -12.72 -11.38 9.53
CA GLY A 127 -13.49 -11.12 10.74
C GLY A 127 -14.97 -11.51 10.57
N GLY A 128 -15.46 -12.38 11.45
CA GLY A 128 -16.87 -12.81 11.45
C GLY A 128 -17.24 -13.91 10.44
N VAL A 129 -16.26 -14.52 9.77
CA VAL A 129 -16.50 -15.73 8.97
C VAL A 129 -16.70 -16.97 9.86
N GLY A 130 -17.24 -18.03 9.25
CA GLY A 130 -17.56 -19.28 9.94
C GLY A 130 -16.35 -19.96 10.58
N LYS A 131 -16.52 -20.56 11.76
CA LYS A 131 -15.46 -21.35 12.41
C LYS A 131 -15.73 -22.83 12.20
N ILE A 132 -14.70 -23.59 11.84
CA ILE A 132 -14.75 -25.05 11.99
C ILE A 132 -14.59 -25.36 13.48
N THR A 133 -15.67 -25.84 14.09
CA THR A 133 -15.68 -26.36 15.47
C THR A 133 -16.12 -27.82 15.46
N LYS A 134 -16.07 -28.51 16.61
CA LYS A 134 -16.63 -29.87 16.70
C LYS A 134 -18.14 -29.87 16.42
N GLU A 135 -18.81 -28.78 16.78
CA GLU A 135 -20.25 -28.57 16.64
C GLU A 135 -20.65 -28.04 15.25
N ASN A 136 -19.71 -27.42 14.52
CA ASN A 136 -19.90 -26.95 13.14
C ASN A 136 -18.71 -27.35 12.26
N PRO A 137 -18.49 -28.66 12.02
CA PRO A 137 -17.32 -29.14 11.26
C PRO A 137 -17.42 -28.85 9.75
N PHE A 138 -18.57 -28.40 9.27
CA PHE A 138 -18.88 -28.24 7.85
C PHE A 138 -19.18 -26.80 7.42
N ASP A 139 -18.77 -25.78 8.20
CA ASP A 139 -19.00 -24.38 7.80
C ASP A 139 -18.27 -24.06 6.48
N ARG A 140 -19.04 -23.97 5.40
CA ARG A 140 -18.59 -23.64 4.05
C ARG A 140 -17.89 -22.28 3.95
N ARG A 141 -18.08 -21.40 4.94
CA ARG A 141 -17.44 -20.07 4.99
C ARG A 141 -16.16 -20.02 5.82
N SER A 142 -15.69 -21.16 6.29
CA SER A 142 -14.52 -21.18 7.16
C SER A 142 -13.21 -20.89 6.44
N ILE A 143 -12.33 -20.16 7.14
CA ILE A 143 -11.00 -19.76 6.66
C ILE A 143 -10.19 -20.97 6.20
N LEU A 144 -10.27 -22.09 6.92
CA LEU A 144 -9.57 -23.31 6.54
C LEU A 144 -10.00 -23.82 5.15
N ARG A 145 -11.30 -23.79 4.84
CA ARG A 145 -11.81 -24.28 3.56
C ARG A 145 -11.59 -23.30 2.42
N THR A 146 -11.65 -22.00 2.69
CA THR A 146 -11.32 -20.97 1.68
C THR A 146 -9.83 -20.97 1.35
N TYR A 147 -8.95 -21.14 2.36
CA TYR A 147 -7.52 -21.29 2.14
C TYR A 147 -7.20 -22.61 1.41
N GLN A 148 -7.87 -23.72 1.75
CA GLN A 148 -7.75 -24.96 0.97
C GLN A 148 -8.15 -24.74 -0.50
N SER A 149 -9.24 -24.03 -0.77
CA SER A 149 -9.66 -23.69 -2.13
C SER A 149 -8.56 -22.92 -2.88
N ILE A 150 -8.01 -21.88 -2.26
CA ILE A 150 -6.94 -21.06 -2.85
C ILE A 150 -5.66 -21.87 -3.09
N ILE A 151 -5.13 -22.51 -2.04
CA ILE A 151 -3.84 -23.19 -2.05
C ILE A 151 -3.87 -24.38 -3.02
N SER A 152 -4.93 -25.20 -2.99
CA SER A 152 -5.02 -26.38 -3.87
C SER A 152 -5.05 -26.00 -5.35
N ARG A 153 -5.72 -24.90 -5.72
CA ARG A 153 -5.79 -24.42 -7.10
C ARG A 153 -4.47 -23.80 -7.57
N VAL A 154 -3.81 -23.02 -6.72
CA VAL A 154 -2.47 -22.49 -7.00
C VAL A 154 -1.48 -23.64 -7.20
N LYS A 155 -1.49 -24.64 -6.31
CA LYS A 155 -0.62 -25.82 -6.41
C LYS A 155 -0.96 -26.74 -7.59
N LYS A 156 -2.23 -26.82 -8.00
CA LYS A 156 -2.64 -27.53 -9.23
C LYS A 156 -2.03 -26.87 -10.47
N GLN A 157 -1.98 -25.53 -10.51
CA GLN A 157 -1.41 -24.80 -11.64
C GLN A 157 0.12 -24.80 -11.62
N ASN A 158 0.73 -24.49 -10.49
CA ASN A 158 2.17 -24.46 -10.28
C ASN A 158 2.51 -25.21 -8.97
N PRO A 159 2.87 -26.50 -9.05
CA PRO A 159 3.24 -27.29 -7.88
C PRO A 159 4.41 -26.69 -7.09
N ASP A 160 5.31 -25.98 -7.78
CA ASP A 160 6.52 -25.38 -7.19
C ASP A 160 6.29 -23.95 -6.65
N CYS A 161 5.09 -23.38 -6.78
CA CYS A 161 4.79 -22.04 -6.26
C CYS A 161 4.98 -22.00 -4.74
N ALA A 162 5.89 -21.18 -4.24
CA ALA A 162 5.98 -20.89 -2.82
C ALA A 162 4.76 -20.08 -2.36
N ILE A 163 4.30 -20.32 -1.14
CA ILE A 163 3.15 -19.62 -0.56
C ILE A 163 3.55 -19.12 0.82
N PHE A 164 3.18 -17.89 1.16
CA PHE A 164 3.44 -17.26 2.45
C PHE A 164 2.19 -16.58 3.01
N ILE A 165 1.96 -16.68 4.31
CA ILE A 165 0.80 -16.06 4.98
C ILE A 165 1.27 -15.03 6.00
N PRO A 166 1.16 -13.72 5.74
CA PRO A 166 1.27 -12.75 6.80
C PRO A 166 -0.08 -12.65 7.56
N ILE A 167 -0.03 -12.84 8.88
CA ILE A 167 -1.20 -12.76 9.76
C ILE A 167 -1.28 -11.32 10.25
N SER A 168 -2.05 -10.51 9.52
CA SER A 168 -2.26 -9.09 9.81
C SER A 168 -2.71 -8.83 11.25
N THR A 169 -2.29 -7.70 11.79
CA THR A 169 -2.72 -7.20 13.10
C THR A 169 -3.53 -5.92 12.98
N TYR A 170 -4.00 -5.42 14.11
CA TYR A 170 -4.79 -4.21 14.26
C TYR A 170 -4.46 -3.56 15.62
N ARG A 171 -4.77 -2.27 15.77
CA ARG A 171 -4.60 -1.51 17.01
C ARG A 171 -5.46 -2.10 18.12
N ASP A 172 -4.79 -2.59 19.17
CA ASP A 172 -5.45 -3.17 20.35
C ASP A 172 -6.48 -2.17 20.93
N ALA A 173 -7.74 -2.61 20.96
CA ALA A 173 -8.88 -1.85 21.46
C ALA A 173 -9.99 -2.82 21.88
N LEU A 174 -10.43 -2.74 23.15
CA LEU A 174 -11.48 -3.60 23.71
C LEU A 174 -12.85 -3.33 23.05
N THR A 175 -13.10 -3.93 21.90
CA THR A 175 -14.34 -3.78 21.12
C THR A 175 -14.88 -5.13 20.66
N ARG A 176 -16.14 -5.19 20.24
CA ARG A 176 -16.70 -6.43 19.64
C ARG A 176 -15.96 -6.84 18.36
N GLU A 177 -15.50 -5.87 17.57
CA GLU A 177 -14.73 -6.12 16.34
C GLU A 177 -13.38 -6.78 16.64
N HIS A 178 -12.75 -6.38 17.76
CA HIS A 178 -11.52 -6.99 18.26
C HIS A 178 -11.62 -8.51 18.41
N GLU A 179 -12.71 -9.02 19.00
CA GLU A 179 -12.88 -10.46 19.18
C GLU A 179 -13.02 -11.20 17.86
N LEU A 180 -13.70 -10.59 16.88
CA LEU A 180 -13.87 -11.16 15.53
C LEU A 180 -12.53 -11.21 14.79
N PHE A 181 -11.74 -10.14 14.87
CA PHE A 181 -10.43 -10.05 14.25
C PHE A 181 -9.43 -11.02 14.88
N ARG A 182 -9.35 -11.06 16.22
CA ARG A 182 -8.52 -12.04 16.94
C ARG A 182 -8.87 -13.46 16.55
N ALA A 183 -10.16 -13.79 16.54
CA ALA A 183 -10.62 -15.13 16.17
C ALA A 183 -10.27 -15.51 14.73
N SER A 184 -10.30 -14.54 13.81
CA SER A 184 -9.90 -14.75 12.42
C SER A 184 -8.39 -14.93 12.28
N ALA A 185 -7.59 -14.15 12.99
CA ALA A 185 -6.13 -14.32 13.05
C ALA A 185 -5.73 -15.71 13.60
N GLU A 186 -6.35 -16.16 14.69
CA GLU A 186 -6.14 -17.50 15.26
C GLU A 186 -6.48 -18.61 14.26
N MET A 187 -7.58 -18.46 13.51
CA MET A 187 -7.97 -19.45 12.50
C MET A 187 -7.04 -19.41 11.28
N THR A 188 -6.51 -18.24 10.92
CA THR A 188 -5.51 -18.09 9.85
C THR A 188 -4.19 -18.74 10.25
N GLU A 189 -3.74 -18.57 11.50
CA GLU A 189 -2.56 -19.30 12.03
C GLU A 189 -2.79 -20.81 11.97
N ARG A 190 -3.98 -21.29 12.35
CA ARG A 190 -4.35 -22.70 12.20
C ARG A 190 -4.27 -23.16 10.76
N ALA A 191 -4.73 -22.36 9.79
CA ALA A 191 -4.62 -22.67 8.37
C ALA A 191 -3.17 -22.77 7.90
N ALA A 192 -2.30 -21.84 8.32
CA ALA A 192 -0.87 -21.88 8.01
C ALA A 192 -0.21 -23.16 8.55
N HIS A 193 -0.52 -23.54 9.79
CA HIS A 193 -0.07 -24.82 10.34
C HIS A 193 -0.67 -26.04 9.63
N TRP A 194 -1.91 -25.94 9.16
CA TRP A 194 -2.59 -27.04 8.47
C TRP A 194 -1.96 -27.37 7.13
N PHE A 195 -1.76 -26.33 6.33
CA PHE A 195 -1.26 -26.46 4.97
C PHE A 195 0.27 -26.39 4.90
N LYS A 196 0.94 -26.35 6.06
CA LYS A 196 2.40 -26.25 6.18
C LYS A 196 2.96 -25.07 5.39
N VAL A 197 2.27 -23.93 5.49
CA VAL A 197 2.63 -22.68 4.82
C VAL A 197 3.36 -21.78 5.81
N PRO A 198 4.60 -21.33 5.53
CA PRO A 198 5.30 -20.38 6.38
C PRO A 198 4.48 -19.09 6.59
N PHE A 199 4.58 -18.52 7.80
CA PHE A 199 3.78 -17.37 8.16
C PHE A 199 4.51 -16.43 9.12
N ALA A 200 4.12 -15.16 9.11
CA ALA A 200 4.55 -14.14 10.07
C ALA A 200 3.36 -13.68 10.92
N ASP A 201 3.52 -13.71 12.25
CA ASP A 201 2.57 -13.11 13.19
C ASP A 201 2.89 -11.62 13.34
N ILE A 202 2.18 -10.77 12.59
CA ILE A 202 2.41 -9.32 12.61
C ILE A 202 1.95 -8.71 13.94
N THR A 203 1.04 -9.37 14.67
CA THR A 203 0.66 -8.95 16.03
C THR A 203 1.85 -9.03 16.95
N ARG A 204 2.61 -10.13 16.87
CA ARG A 204 3.85 -10.28 17.62
C ARG A 204 4.88 -9.22 17.23
N VAL A 205 5.06 -8.96 15.93
CA VAL A 205 5.97 -7.92 15.42
C VAL A 205 5.61 -6.55 15.99
N CYS A 206 4.34 -6.14 15.87
CA CYS A 206 3.91 -4.81 16.30
C CYS A 206 3.83 -4.63 17.82
N TYR A 207 3.62 -5.70 18.61
CA TYR A 207 3.32 -5.54 20.05
C TYR A 207 4.25 -6.27 21.02
N LYS A 208 4.99 -7.28 20.57
CA LYS A 208 5.76 -8.17 21.46
C LYS A 208 7.25 -8.17 21.16
N ASP A 209 7.62 -8.14 19.88
CA ASP A 209 9.01 -8.17 19.46
C ASP A 209 9.65 -6.77 19.55
N PRO A 210 10.98 -6.68 19.74
CA PRO A 210 11.71 -5.43 19.57
C PRO A 210 11.43 -4.83 18.20
N LEU A 211 11.21 -3.52 18.15
CA LEU A 211 10.99 -2.84 16.88
C LEU A 211 12.33 -2.55 16.18
N PRO A 212 12.31 -2.51 14.84
CA PRO A 212 13.40 -1.96 14.05
C PRO A 212 13.78 -0.56 14.51
N GLU A 213 15.05 -0.20 14.30
CA GLU A 213 15.56 1.13 14.61
C GLU A 213 14.76 2.22 13.89
N GLY A 214 14.47 3.31 14.60
CA GLY A 214 13.66 4.41 14.10
C GLY A 214 12.14 4.21 14.18
N LEU A 215 11.63 3.01 14.48
CA LEU A 215 10.19 2.78 14.57
C LEU A 215 9.65 3.00 15.99
N GLU A 216 8.55 3.75 16.07
CA GLU A 216 7.83 4.02 17.32
C GLU A 216 6.58 3.15 17.41
N ARG A 217 6.46 2.36 18.49
CA ARG A 217 5.37 1.37 18.62
C ARG A 217 3.97 1.97 18.55
N ASP A 218 3.82 3.16 19.13
CA ASP A 218 2.57 3.90 19.15
C ASP A 218 2.33 4.75 17.89
N ARG A 219 3.28 4.76 16.94
CA ARG A 219 3.13 5.31 15.59
C ARG A 219 2.82 4.25 14.54
N LEU A 220 2.92 2.95 14.84
CA LEU A 220 2.59 1.88 13.88
C LEU A 220 1.12 1.91 13.43
N PHE A 221 0.24 2.45 14.27
CA PHE A 221 -1.18 2.67 13.99
C PHE A 221 -1.57 4.09 14.41
N ASP A 222 -1.28 5.06 13.55
CA ASP A 222 -1.48 6.48 13.81
C ASP A 222 -2.87 6.98 13.31
N GLY A 223 -3.22 8.22 13.62
CA GLY A 223 -4.45 8.89 13.22
C GLY A 223 -5.54 8.93 14.30
N PRO A 224 -6.61 9.72 14.07
CA PRO A 224 -7.73 9.83 15.00
C PRO A 224 -8.44 8.49 15.19
N GLU A 225 -9.21 8.36 16.28
CA GLU A 225 -10.03 7.19 16.54
C GLU A 225 -11.07 6.98 15.42
N SER A 226 -10.86 5.94 14.63
CA SER A 226 -11.78 5.51 13.57
C SER A 226 -11.64 4.00 13.35
N ALA A 227 -12.65 3.36 12.75
CA ALA A 227 -12.55 1.94 12.39
C ALA A 227 -11.40 1.66 11.41
N GLY A 228 -11.10 2.59 10.51
CA GLY A 228 -9.99 2.48 9.56
C GLY A 228 -8.62 2.55 10.24
N ASN A 229 -8.37 3.58 11.05
CA ASN A 229 -7.07 3.75 11.74
C ASN A 229 -6.80 2.70 12.83
N ARG A 230 -7.79 1.88 13.16
CA ARG A 230 -7.60 0.69 13.99
C ARG A 230 -7.04 -0.49 13.21
N VAL A 231 -7.26 -0.56 11.90
CA VAL A 231 -6.84 -1.71 11.09
C VAL A 231 -5.71 -1.38 10.12
N HIS A 232 -5.68 -0.16 9.59
CA HIS A 232 -4.70 0.27 8.61
C HIS A 232 -3.42 0.73 9.31
N PRO A 233 -2.27 0.07 9.08
CA PRO A 233 -1.00 0.52 9.64
C PRO A 233 -0.61 1.87 9.04
N SER A 234 0.10 2.70 9.79
CA SER A 234 0.72 3.91 9.24
C SER A 234 1.88 3.54 8.30
N MET A 235 2.57 4.55 7.76
CA MET A 235 3.83 4.32 7.02
C MET A 235 4.87 3.54 7.86
N GLN A 236 5.06 3.91 9.14
CA GLN A 236 5.93 3.15 10.05
C GLN A 236 5.38 1.73 10.31
N GLY A 237 4.07 1.59 10.41
CA GLY A 237 3.41 0.29 10.55
C GLY A 237 3.65 -0.63 9.36
N HIS A 238 3.59 -0.10 8.14
CA HIS A 238 3.89 -0.84 6.91
C HIS A 238 5.35 -1.30 6.87
N ARG A 239 6.29 -0.47 7.33
CA ARG A 239 7.69 -0.85 7.47
C ARG A 239 7.89 -1.98 8.49
N ALA A 240 7.33 -1.85 9.69
CA ALA A 240 7.38 -2.91 10.70
C ALA A 240 6.79 -4.23 10.16
N TYR A 241 5.67 -4.14 9.44
CA TYR A 241 5.03 -5.28 8.78
C TYR A 241 5.99 -5.94 7.79
N ALA A 242 6.58 -5.17 6.87
CA ALA A 242 7.51 -5.68 5.87
C ALA A 242 8.71 -6.38 6.51
N GLU A 243 9.33 -5.76 7.52
CA GLU A 243 10.48 -6.32 8.21
C GLU A 243 10.14 -7.63 8.94
N GLY A 244 8.96 -7.71 9.55
CA GLY A 244 8.44 -8.94 10.14
C GLY A 244 8.29 -10.08 9.11
N VAL A 245 7.76 -9.76 7.92
CA VAL A 245 7.64 -10.71 6.81
C VAL A 245 9.02 -11.14 6.31
N ILE A 246 9.92 -10.18 6.03
CA ILE A 246 11.28 -10.42 5.53
C ILE A 246 12.07 -11.29 6.50
N ALA A 247 11.94 -11.07 7.81
CA ALA A 247 12.64 -11.86 8.83
C ALA A 247 12.28 -13.35 8.75
N VAL A 248 11.03 -13.68 8.48
CA VAL A 248 10.61 -15.08 8.30
C VAL A 248 11.00 -15.62 6.93
N LEU A 249 10.86 -14.82 5.87
CA LEU A 249 11.26 -15.21 4.51
C LEU A 249 12.76 -15.53 4.43
N LYS A 250 13.62 -14.77 5.09
CA LYS A 250 15.07 -15.05 5.16
C LYS A 250 15.34 -16.46 5.69
N LYS A 251 14.64 -16.89 6.74
CA LYS A 251 14.74 -18.24 7.29
C LYS A 251 14.22 -19.29 6.30
N ALA A 252 13.08 -19.01 5.67
CA ALA A 252 12.49 -19.90 4.67
C ALA A 252 13.43 -20.13 3.48
N PHE A 253 14.01 -19.07 2.92
CA PHE A 253 14.98 -19.15 1.83
C PHE A 253 16.35 -19.68 2.22
N ALA A 254 16.71 -19.62 3.51
CA ALA A 254 17.87 -20.32 4.05
C ALA A 254 17.64 -21.83 4.27
N ASN A 255 16.45 -22.34 3.89
CA ASN A 255 16.02 -23.71 4.16
C ASN A 255 16.06 -24.08 5.64
N GLU A 256 15.92 -23.10 6.54
CA GLU A 256 15.74 -23.36 7.96
C GLU A 256 14.39 -24.08 8.17
N PRO A 257 14.33 -25.13 9.00
CA PRO A 257 13.08 -25.82 9.25
C PRO A 257 12.01 -24.90 9.84
N PHE A 258 10.84 -24.88 9.20
CA PHE A 258 9.67 -24.20 9.76
C PHE A 258 8.85 -25.18 10.61
N ASN A 259 8.52 -24.76 11.83
CA ASN A 259 7.82 -25.59 12.80
C ASN A 259 6.31 -25.49 12.62
N PHE A 260 5.68 -26.59 12.19
CA PHE A 260 4.23 -26.68 12.07
C PHE A 260 3.63 -27.54 13.19
N LYS A 261 2.52 -27.08 13.77
CA LYS A 261 1.74 -27.85 14.74
C LYS A 261 1.07 -29.05 14.04
N LYS A 262 1.07 -30.21 14.70
CA LYS A 262 0.34 -31.40 14.21
C LYS A 262 -1.17 -31.10 14.19
N GLN A 263 -1.84 -31.48 13.11
CA GLN A 263 -3.27 -31.29 12.96
C GLN A 263 -4.08 -32.50 13.43
N PRO A 264 -5.32 -32.28 13.92
CA PRO A 264 -6.18 -33.33 14.45
C PRO A 264 -6.81 -34.25 13.39
N PHE A 265 -6.84 -33.85 12.12
CA PHE A 265 -7.32 -34.67 10.99
C PHE A 265 -6.54 -34.30 9.72
N GLU A 266 -6.61 -35.14 8.69
CA GLU A 266 -5.74 -35.01 7.50
C GLU A 266 -6.36 -34.13 6.40
N ASN A 267 -7.68 -34.22 6.18
CA ASN A 267 -8.31 -33.59 5.02
C ASN A 267 -9.33 -32.50 5.40
N VAL A 268 -9.15 -31.32 4.82
CA VAL A 268 -10.14 -30.24 4.78
C VAL A 268 -10.61 -30.15 3.34
N GLU A 269 -11.90 -30.31 3.09
CA GLU A 269 -12.45 -30.13 1.76
C GLU A 269 -12.48 -28.63 1.40
N PRO A 270 -12.13 -28.22 0.16
CA PRO A 270 -12.23 -26.83 -0.26
C PRO A 270 -13.69 -26.33 -0.22
N SER A 271 -13.85 -25.05 0.03
CA SER A 271 -15.13 -24.35 -0.15
C SER A 271 -14.85 -22.86 -0.38
N PRO A 272 -15.22 -22.32 -1.55
CA PRO A 272 -15.82 -23.00 -2.70
C PRO A 272 -14.90 -24.08 -3.32
N ARG A 273 -15.47 -25.09 -3.97
CA ARG A 273 -14.72 -26.20 -4.58
C ARG A 273 -14.35 -25.90 -6.04
N PHE A 274 -15.29 -25.41 -6.82
CA PHE A 274 -15.14 -25.01 -8.23
C PHE A 274 -15.63 -23.57 -8.40
N PRO A 275 -14.96 -22.60 -7.75
CA PRO A 275 -15.40 -21.22 -7.83
C PRO A 275 -15.19 -20.61 -9.22
N ARG A 276 -16.22 -19.93 -9.70
CA ARG A 276 -16.20 -19.13 -10.92
C ARG A 276 -16.66 -17.71 -10.62
N PHE A 277 -15.91 -16.74 -11.15
CA PHE A 277 -16.34 -15.35 -11.23
C PHE A 277 -16.88 -15.07 -12.64
N ILE A 278 -18.15 -14.75 -12.73
CA ILE A 278 -18.83 -14.43 -14.00
C ILE A 278 -18.72 -12.91 -14.22
N PRO A 279 -17.92 -12.44 -15.20
CA PRO A 279 -17.72 -11.02 -15.49
C PRO A 279 -19.00 -10.31 -15.95
N ALA A 280 -19.05 -8.99 -15.75
CA ALA A 280 -20.08 -8.12 -16.33
C ALA A 280 -20.34 -8.35 -17.82
N ARG A 281 -19.28 -8.55 -18.64
CA ARG A 281 -19.44 -8.83 -20.09
C ARG A 281 -20.25 -10.10 -20.36
N GLU A 282 -20.01 -11.16 -19.59
CA GLU A 282 -20.73 -12.42 -19.72
C GLU A 282 -22.17 -12.32 -19.19
N LEU A 283 -22.42 -11.40 -18.25
CA LEU A 283 -23.76 -11.15 -17.70
C LEU A 283 -24.64 -10.28 -18.60
N MET A 284 -24.06 -9.47 -19.49
CA MET A 284 -24.83 -8.53 -20.32
C MET A 284 -25.97 -9.19 -21.13
N PRO A 285 -25.78 -10.36 -21.78
CA PRO A 285 -26.87 -11.04 -22.50
C PRO A 285 -28.03 -11.51 -21.60
N HIS A 286 -27.83 -11.53 -20.29
CA HIS A 286 -28.82 -11.94 -19.28
C HIS A 286 -29.58 -10.75 -18.67
N ALA A 287 -29.28 -9.54 -19.12
CA ALA A 287 -29.86 -8.31 -18.62
C ALA A 287 -31.04 -7.84 -19.49
N THR A 288 -32.07 -7.28 -18.87
CA THR A 288 -33.23 -6.65 -19.52
C THR A 288 -33.38 -5.21 -19.03
N GLY A 289 -33.84 -4.31 -19.89
CA GLY A 289 -33.84 -2.86 -19.62
C GLY A 289 -32.50 -2.20 -19.96
N ASP A 290 -32.31 -0.95 -19.56
CA ASP A 290 -31.15 -0.14 -19.96
C ASP A 290 -29.90 -0.42 -19.11
N TRP A 291 -29.24 -1.55 -19.37
CA TRP A 291 -27.92 -1.88 -18.82
C TRP A 291 -26.80 -1.52 -19.80
N ASN A 292 -25.71 -0.96 -19.26
CA ASN A 292 -24.51 -0.59 -20.02
C ASN A 292 -23.26 -1.25 -19.42
N LEU A 293 -22.25 -1.48 -20.25
CA LEU A 293 -20.90 -1.80 -19.78
C LEU A 293 -20.12 -0.50 -19.59
N GLU A 294 -19.66 -0.24 -18.37
CA GLU A 294 -18.75 0.87 -18.08
C GLU A 294 -17.42 0.33 -17.55
N GLU A 295 -16.29 0.77 -18.10
CA GLU A 295 -14.97 0.37 -17.62
C GLU A 295 -14.62 1.08 -16.32
N TYR A 296 -14.05 0.33 -15.38
CA TYR A 296 -13.54 0.89 -14.15
C TYR A 296 -12.22 1.63 -14.40
N THR A 297 -12.26 2.95 -14.32
CA THR A 297 -11.10 3.85 -14.48
C THR A 297 -10.72 4.56 -13.17
N GLU A 298 -11.56 4.48 -12.13
CA GLU A 298 -11.34 5.16 -10.86
C GLU A 298 -10.34 4.41 -9.96
N ARG A 299 -9.61 5.14 -9.10
CA ARG A 299 -8.76 4.57 -8.02
C ARG A 299 -7.77 3.49 -8.46
N TRP A 300 -7.26 3.57 -9.69
CA TRP A 300 -6.30 2.62 -10.26
C TRP A 300 -5.09 2.37 -9.34
N GLU A 301 -4.62 3.42 -8.66
CA GLU A 301 -3.50 3.34 -7.70
C GLU A 301 -3.81 2.33 -6.58
N ARG A 302 -5.05 2.32 -6.07
CA ARG A 302 -5.48 1.49 -4.94
C ARG A 302 -6.07 0.14 -5.34
N GLU A 303 -6.61 0.03 -6.55
CA GLU A 303 -7.28 -1.21 -7.01
C GLU A 303 -6.84 -1.56 -8.43
N PRO A 304 -5.52 -1.79 -8.67
CA PRO A 304 -4.98 -2.00 -10.02
C PRO A 304 -5.58 -3.23 -10.71
N CYS A 305 -5.97 -4.25 -9.94
CA CYS A 305 -6.65 -5.45 -10.46
C CYS A 305 -8.03 -5.20 -11.08
N LEU A 306 -8.58 -3.98 -10.94
CA LEU A 306 -9.86 -3.59 -11.53
C LEU A 306 -9.75 -2.69 -12.76
N VAL A 307 -8.57 -2.16 -13.08
CA VAL A 307 -8.40 -1.23 -14.20
C VAL A 307 -8.79 -1.90 -15.52
N GLY A 308 -9.62 -1.21 -16.30
CA GLY A 308 -10.12 -1.73 -17.59
C GLY A 308 -11.12 -2.88 -17.45
N TYR A 309 -11.52 -3.23 -16.22
CA TYR A 309 -12.54 -4.24 -16.01
C TYR A 309 -13.93 -3.60 -16.08
N PRO A 310 -14.83 -4.06 -16.97
CA PRO A 310 -16.14 -3.47 -17.09
C PRO A 310 -17.05 -3.92 -15.95
N SER A 311 -17.96 -3.02 -15.57
CA SER A 311 -19.11 -3.28 -14.71
C SER A 311 -20.39 -3.18 -15.53
N LEU A 312 -21.41 -3.94 -15.12
CA LEU A 312 -22.79 -3.71 -15.52
C LEU A 312 -23.34 -2.53 -14.73
N VAL A 313 -23.83 -1.53 -15.45
CA VAL A 313 -24.32 -0.28 -14.88
C VAL A 313 -25.72 0.02 -15.38
N THR A 314 -26.59 0.45 -14.47
CA THR A 314 -27.92 0.94 -14.82
C THR A 314 -28.42 1.98 -13.80
N THR A 315 -29.31 2.84 -14.27
CA THR A 315 -30.16 3.73 -13.46
C THR A 315 -31.65 3.49 -13.72
N ASP A 316 -31.97 2.52 -14.59
CA ASP A 316 -33.32 2.16 -14.97
C ASP A 316 -33.95 1.31 -13.85
N PRO A 317 -35.00 1.80 -13.16
CA PRO A 317 -35.63 1.07 -12.06
C PRO A 317 -36.40 -0.18 -12.53
N ASP A 318 -36.76 -0.26 -13.82
CA ASP A 318 -37.48 -1.40 -14.40
C ASP A 318 -36.52 -2.45 -14.99
N ALA A 319 -35.21 -2.19 -14.96
CA ALA A 319 -34.20 -3.12 -15.44
C ALA A 319 -34.11 -4.37 -14.55
N ALA A 320 -33.59 -5.47 -15.10
CA ALA A 320 -33.34 -6.68 -14.34
C ALA A 320 -32.13 -7.44 -14.90
N LEU A 321 -31.50 -8.26 -14.05
CA LEU A 321 -30.51 -9.26 -14.46
C LEU A 321 -31.01 -10.64 -14.02
N GLU A 322 -31.11 -11.59 -14.95
CA GLU A 322 -31.64 -12.92 -14.67
C GLU A 322 -30.74 -14.05 -15.20
N LEU A 323 -30.17 -14.85 -14.30
CA LEU A 323 -29.23 -15.92 -14.63
C LEU A 323 -29.75 -17.26 -14.10
N VAL A 324 -29.71 -18.29 -14.96
CA VAL A 324 -29.92 -19.70 -14.57
C VAL A 324 -28.55 -20.36 -14.40
N LEU A 325 -28.36 -21.08 -13.30
CA LEU A 325 -27.09 -21.71 -12.97
C LEU A 325 -27.27 -23.03 -12.20
N LYS A 326 -26.25 -23.88 -12.24
CA LYS A 326 -26.10 -25.04 -11.35
C LYS A 326 -24.85 -24.88 -10.51
N GLY A 327 -24.95 -25.17 -9.21
CA GLY A 327 -23.85 -24.98 -8.29
C GLY A 327 -24.28 -25.11 -6.83
N THR A 328 -23.33 -24.93 -5.91
CA THR A 328 -23.59 -25.04 -4.47
C THR A 328 -23.74 -23.68 -3.78
N SER A 329 -23.33 -22.59 -4.45
CA SER A 329 -23.45 -21.24 -3.94
C SER A 329 -23.53 -20.19 -5.03
N ILE A 330 -24.17 -19.05 -4.71
CA ILE A 330 -24.31 -17.88 -5.58
C ILE A 330 -24.15 -16.60 -4.76
N GLY A 331 -23.45 -15.62 -5.32
CA GLY A 331 -23.30 -14.28 -4.77
C GLY A 331 -23.01 -13.25 -5.84
N ALA A 332 -22.80 -12.01 -5.40
CA ALA A 332 -22.52 -10.88 -6.28
C ALA A 332 -21.45 -9.95 -5.74
N TRP A 333 -20.83 -9.21 -6.65
CA TRP A 333 -19.95 -8.08 -6.38
C TRP A 333 -20.63 -6.76 -6.76
N LEU A 334 -21.14 -6.04 -5.75
CA LEU A 334 -21.75 -4.73 -5.95
C LEU A 334 -20.80 -3.61 -5.50
N GLN A 335 -20.47 -2.70 -6.42
CA GLN A 335 -19.64 -1.53 -6.14
C GLN A 335 -20.48 -0.34 -5.62
N SER A 336 -21.68 -0.16 -6.17
CA SER A 336 -22.62 0.90 -5.82
C SER A 336 -24.07 0.47 -6.02
N GLY A 337 -24.98 1.14 -5.33
CA GLY A 337 -26.43 0.95 -5.43
C GLY A 337 -26.98 -0.15 -4.53
N ALA A 338 -28.23 -0.51 -4.80
CA ALA A 338 -28.96 -1.57 -4.13
C ALA A 338 -29.79 -2.38 -5.14
N VAL A 339 -29.87 -3.70 -4.92
CA VAL A 339 -30.71 -4.59 -5.72
C VAL A 339 -31.57 -5.46 -4.81
N GLU A 340 -32.81 -5.73 -5.21
CA GLU A 340 -33.63 -6.77 -4.62
C GLU A 340 -33.24 -8.12 -5.23
N VAL A 341 -32.98 -9.08 -4.34
CA VAL A 341 -32.46 -10.40 -4.72
C VAL A 341 -33.60 -11.41 -4.68
N PHE A 342 -33.83 -12.09 -5.80
CA PHE A 342 -34.74 -13.22 -5.91
C PHE A 342 -33.94 -14.47 -6.27
N LEU A 343 -34.26 -15.58 -5.63
CA LEU A 343 -33.70 -16.90 -5.93
C LEU A 343 -34.86 -17.89 -6.05
N ASP A 344 -34.98 -18.54 -7.19
CA ASP A 344 -36.05 -19.49 -7.52
C ASP A 344 -37.46 -18.90 -7.31
N GLY A 345 -37.62 -17.64 -7.73
CA GLY A 345 -38.87 -16.87 -7.58
C GLY A 345 -39.13 -16.34 -6.16
N LYS A 346 -38.32 -16.71 -5.17
CA LYS A 346 -38.47 -16.23 -3.79
C LYS A 346 -37.64 -14.98 -3.54
N ALA A 347 -38.28 -13.91 -3.08
CA ALA A 347 -37.60 -12.72 -2.59
C ALA A 347 -36.74 -13.07 -1.37
N LEU A 348 -35.42 -12.93 -1.51
CA LEU A 348 -34.48 -13.09 -0.41
C LEU A 348 -34.32 -11.79 0.38
N GLY A 349 -34.43 -10.64 -0.28
CA GLY A 349 -34.37 -9.29 0.30
C GLY A 349 -33.36 -8.39 -0.41
N ILE A 350 -33.19 -7.17 0.11
CA ILE A 350 -32.34 -6.15 -0.51
C ILE A 350 -30.86 -6.39 -0.18
N TYR A 351 -30.02 -6.34 -1.22
CA TYR A 351 -28.57 -6.26 -1.16
C TYR A 351 -28.11 -4.83 -1.45
N ARG A 352 -27.33 -4.22 -0.56
CA ARG A 352 -26.81 -2.86 -0.71
C ARG A 352 -25.32 -2.81 -0.38
N LYS A 353 -24.51 -2.10 -1.16
CA LYS A 353 -23.06 -1.99 -0.87
C LYS A 353 -22.79 -1.18 0.40
N SER A 354 -23.39 0.01 0.54
CA SER A 354 -23.28 0.88 1.72
C SER A 354 -24.48 1.86 1.76
N GLY A 355 -24.76 2.48 2.92
CA GLY A 355 -25.78 3.53 3.04
C GLY A 355 -26.83 3.28 4.13
N LYS A 356 -27.80 4.20 4.22
CA LYS A 356 -28.95 4.10 5.14
C LYS A 356 -29.99 3.14 4.56
N GLY A 357 -30.69 2.40 5.43
CA GLY A 357 -31.73 1.45 5.02
C GLY A 357 -31.56 0.04 5.61
N LYS A 358 -32.67 -0.71 5.64
CA LYS A 358 -32.67 -2.12 6.05
C LYS A 358 -32.29 -2.96 4.82
N SER A 359 -31.16 -3.68 4.92
CA SER A 359 -30.70 -4.59 3.87
C SER A 359 -30.34 -5.91 4.53
N LYS A 360 -30.77 -7.02 3.92
CA LYS A 360 -30.42 -8.36 4.38
C LYS A 360 -28.97 -8.70 4.03
N PHE A 361 -28.49 -8.19 2.91
CA PHE A 361 -27.10 -8.34 2.46
C PHE A 361 -26.45 -6.95 2.41
N LYS A 362 -25.22 -6.81 2.93
CA LYS A 362 -24.52 -5.52 3.00
C LYS A 362 -23.04 -5.62 2.68
N GLY A 363 -22.49 -4.77 1.82
CA GLY A 363 -21.04 -4.70 1.55
C GLY A 363 -20.69 -4.99 0.10
N ARG A 364 -19.40 -4.94 -0.24
CA ARG A 364 -18.92 -5.07 -1.63
C ARG A 364 -19.11 -6.48 -2.23
N PHE A 365 -19.01 -7.52 -1.40
CA PHE A 365 -19.23 -8.92 -1.78
C PHE A 365 -20.21 -9.59 -0.83
N ARG A 366 -21.21 -10.28 -1.37
CA ARG A 366 -22.10 -11.14 -0.58
C ARG A 366 -22.54 -12.39 -1.34
N LEU A 367 -22.47 -13.53 -0.65
CA LEU A 367 -23.21 -14.73 -1.03
C LEU A 367 -24.69 -14.56 -0.64
N PHE A 368 -25.57 -14.84 -1.58
CA PHE A 368 -27.02 -14.91 -1.35
C PHE A 368 -27.45 -16.27 -0.83
N SER A 369 -26.77 -17.32 -1.31
CA SER A 369 -26.88 -18.68 -0.79
C SER A 369 -25.52 -19.38 -0.87
N ASN A 370 -25.23 -20.22 0.11
CA ASN A 370 -24.07 -21.12 0.11
C ASN A 370 -24.47 -22.59 0.31
N ALA A 371 -25.74 -22.91 0.11
CA ALA A 371 -26.34 -24.22 0.27
C ALA A 371 -27.42 -24.45 -0.79
N LEU A 372 -27.08 -24.13 -2.05
CA LEU A 372 -27.90 -24.51 -3.20
C LEU A 372 -27.93 -26.03 -3.36
N ASP A 373 -29.04 -26.54 -3.90
CA ASP A 373 -29.18 -27.96 -4.24
C ASP A 373 -28.36 -28.23 -5.50
N PRO A 374 -27.29 -29.05 -5.42
CA PRO A 374 -26.43 -29.28 -6.56
C PRO A 374 -27.13 -29.98 -7.72
N ASP A 375 -28.24 -30.69 -7.48
CA ASP A 375 -28.93 -31.46 -8.52
C ASP A 375 -29.95 -30.61 -9.30
N MET A 376 -30.23 -29.39 -8.83
CA MET A 376 -31.23 -28.48 -9.40
C MET A 376 -30.60 -27.32 -10.19
N GLU A 377 -31.34 -26.83 -11.18
CA GLU A 377 -31.10 -25.49 -11.73
C GLU A 377 -31.72 -24.43 -10.83
N HIS A 378 -30.94 -23.39 -10.56
CA HIS A 378 -31.36 -22.25 -9.76
C HIS A 378 -31.44 -21.01 -10.62
N ARG A 379 -32.47 -20.19 -10.40
CA ARG A 379 -32.71 -18.93 -11.12
C ARG A 379 -32.48 -17.75 -10.19
N LEU A 380 -31.40 -17.02 -10.41
CA LEU A 380 -31.13 -15.74 -9.76
C LEU A 380 -31.78 -14.63 -10.57
N LYS A 381 -32.52 -13.73 -9.91
CA LYS A 381 -32.96 -12.46 -10.48
C LYS A 381 -32.58 -11.30 -9.56
N LEU A 382 -31.97 -10.27 -10.13
CA LEU A 382 -31.61 -9.02 -9.45
C LEU A 382 -32.39 -7.88 -10.08
N ILE A 383 -33.06 -7.07 -9.25
CA ILE A 383 -33.84 -5.89 -9.69
C ILE A 383 -33.25 -4.66 -8.97
N PRO A 384 -32.91 -3.56 -9.66
CA PRO A 384 -32.52 -2.31 -9.02
C PRO A 384 -33.54 -1.84 -7.97
N VAL A 385 -33.04 -1.27 -6.89
CA VAL A 385 -33.86 -0.66 -5.83
C VAL A 385 -33.66 0.84 -5.88
N ASP A 386 -34.77 1.57 -5.90
CA ASP A 386 -34.81 3.02 -6.06
C ASP A 386 -34.18 3.48 -7.40
N SER A 387 -34.06 4.79 -7.62
CA SER A 387 -33.33 5.35 -8.77
C SER A 387 -31.81 5.45 -8.52
N GLU A 388 -31.26 4.57 -7.67
CA GLU A 388 -29.82 4.56 -7.37
C GLU A 388 -29.01 4.00 -8.56
N LYS A 389 -27.87 4.63 -8.90
CA LYS A 389 -26.95 4.07 -9.91
C LYS A 389 -26.36 2.75 -9.41
N ILE A 390 -26.73 1.65 -10.07
CA ILE A 390 -26.22 0.31 -9.81
C ILE A 390 -24.90 0.14 -10.55
N VAL A 391 -23.90 -0.40 -9.86
CA VAL A 391 -22.61 -0.79 -10.47
C VAL A 391 -22.26 -2.19 -10.00
N LEU A 392 -22.48 -3.19 -10.85
CA LEU A 392 -22.28 -4.61 -10.61
C LEU A 392 -21.06 -5.12 -11.37
N HIS A 393 -20.02 -5.56 -10.67
CA HIS A 393 -18.80 -6.09 -11.31
C HIS A 393 -18.98 -7.51 -11.85
N GLY A 394 -19.83 -8.31 -11.20
CA GLY A 394 -20.07 -9.69 -11.62
C GLY A 394 -20.74 -10.55 -10.55
N LEU A 395 -20.91 -11.82 -10.87
CA LEU A 395 -21.49 -12.85 -10.01
C LEU A 395 -20.45 -13.90 -9.62
N PHE A 396 -20.66 -14.53 -8.47
CA PHE A 396 -19.80 -15.57 -7.93
C PHE A 396 -20.57 -16.86 -7.76
N VAL A 397 -20.12 -17.93 -8.42
CA VAL A 397 -20.79 -19.24 -8.43
C VAL A 397 -19.80 -20.32 -8.03
N ASP A 398 -20.16 -21.18 -7.08
CA ASP A 398 -19.43 -22.44 -6.87
C ASP A 398 -20.09 -23.52 -7.72
N GLU A 399 -19.47 -23.85 -8.85
CA GLU A 399 -20.02 -24.80 -9.82
C GLU A 399 -19.92 -26.25 -9.31
N LEU A 400 -20.54 -27.21 -10.02
CA LEU A 400 -20.57 -28.62 -9.61
C LEU A 400 -19.32 -29.40 -9.98
N GLN A 401 -18.61 -28.92 -10.99
CA GLN A 401 -17.43 -29.55 -11.55
C GLN A 401 -16.49 -28.47 -12.07
N ASP A 402 -15.24 -28.86 -12.28
CA ASP A 402 -14.27 -28.00 -12.95
C ASP A 402 -14.69 -27.78 -14.40
N THR A 403 -15.05 -26.55 -14.75
CA THR A 403 -15.42 -26.13 -16.10
C THR A 403 -14.23 -25.55 -16.88
N GLY A 404 -13.02 -25.61 -16.31
CA GLY A 404 -11.86 -24.90 -16.84
C GLY A 404 -11.85 -23.42 -16.45
N ALA A 405 -12.58 -23.02 -15.40
CA ALA A 405 -12.59 -21.63 -14.92
C ALA A 405 -11.18 -21.13 -14.48
N ASP A 406 -10.28 -22.05 -14.15
CA ASP A 406 -8.87 -21.79 -13.84
C ASP A 406 -7.97 -21.79 -15.08
N GLU A 407 -8.46 -22.27 -16.23
CA GLU A 407 -7.78 -22.24 -17.53
C GLU A 407 -7.96 -20.87 -18.18
N VAL A 408 -7.45 -19.85 -17.50
CA VAL A 408 -7.48 -18.46 -17.97
C VAL A 408 -6.34 -18.18 -18.94
N GLU A 409 -6.60 -17.31 -19.92
CA GLU A 409 -5.56 -16.78 -20.80
C GLU A 409 -4.44 -16.16 -19.96
N GLN A 410 -3.20 -16.54 -20.26
CA GLN A 410 -2.06 -16.02 -19.54
C GLN A 410 -1.92 -14.53 -19.81
N ARG A 411 -1.89 -13.75 -18.73
CA ARG A 411 -1.64 -12.31 -18.80
C ARG A 411 -0.15 -12.06 -18.61
N THR A 412 0.41 -11.26 -19.52
CA THR A 412 1.72 -10.65 -19.32
C THR A 412 1.53 -9.33 -18.60
N ILE A 413 2.38 -9.04 -17.62
CA ILE A 413 2.44 -7.73 -16.99
C ILE A 413 3.12 -6.80 -17.99
N ASP A 414 2.43 -5.72 -18.37
CA ASP A 414 3.01 -4.72 -19.25
C ASP A 414 4.09 -3.94 -18.50
N MET A 415 5.35 -4.23 -18.84
CA MET A 415 6.52 -3.60 -18.22
C MET A 415 6.61 -2.10 -18.52
N SER A 416 5.90 -1.59 -19.54
CA SER A 416 5.84 -0.14 -19.84
C SER A 416 5.00 0.64 -18.83
N LEU A 417 4.07 -0.03 -18.13
CA LEU A 417 3.35 0.51 -16.97
C LEU A 417 4.20 0.49 -15.69
N LEU A 418 5.33 -0.22 -15.70
CA LEU A 418 6.32 -0.29 -14.63
C LEU A 418 7.50 0.67 -14.83
N GLU A 419 7.54 1.43 -15.94
CA GLU A 419 8.43 2.59 -16.08
C GLU A 419 7.96 3.74 -15.18
N VAL A 420 7.98 3.50 -13.86
CA VAL A 420 8.26 4.58 -12.94
C VAL A 420 9.69 5.00 -13.28
N LYS A 421 9.83 6.16 -13.92
CA LYS A 421 11.12 6.81 -14.08
C LYS A 421 11.83 6.76 -12.73
N VAL A 422 12.95 6.05 -12.68
CA VAL A 422 13.91 6.17 -11.58
C VAL A 422 14.57 7.54 -11.73
N GLU A 423 13.83 8.58 -11.38
CA GLU A 423 14.33 9.95 -11.22
C GLU A 423 13.65 10.55 -9.99
N GLN A 424 14.07 10.06 -8.82
CA GLN A 424 14.20 10.82 -7.57
C GLN A 424 14.62 9.82 -6.47
N GLU A 425 15.84 9.97 -5.95
CA GLU A 425 16.12 9.52 -4.57
C GLU A 425 15.26 10.38 -3.65
N ILE A 426 14.21 9.79 -3.09
CA ILE A 426 13.37 10.42 -2.07
C ILE A 426 13.88 9.91 -0.73
N ASP A 427 14.44 10.82 0.07
CA ASP A 427 14.75 10.60 1.49
C ASP A 427 13.41 10.56 2.25
N ASP A 428 12.95 9.35 2.57
CA ASP A 428 11.70 9.10 3.30
C ASP A 428 11.88 9.15 4.83
N GLY A 429 13.04 9.62 5.31
CA GLY A 429 13.36 9.75 6.73
C GLY A 429 13.48 8.41 7.47
N PHE A 430 13.45 7.28 6.76
CA PHE A 430 13.42 5.96 7.37
C PHE A 430 14.22 4.88 6.62
N THR A 431 14.71 5.09 5.40
CA THR A 431 15.61 4.12 4.78
C THR A 431 17.01 4.14 5.43
N ILE A 432 17.50 2.96 5.87
CA ILE A 432 18.93 2.73 6.08
C ILE A 432 19.45 2.07 4.78
N PRO A 433 20.26 2.75 3.96
CA PRO A 433 21.12 2.08 3.00
C PRO A 433 22.46 1.72 3.66
N ARG A 434 22.97 0.53 3.33
CA ARG A 434 24.33 0.09 3.63
C ARG A 434 25.36 1.10 3.08
N GLU A 435 26.38 1.37 3.90
CA GLU A 435 27.57 2.21 3.69
C GLU A 435 27.85 2.68 2.25
N LYS A 436 27.74 4.01 2.04
CA LYS A 436 28.61 4.82 1.18
C LYS A 436 28.41 6.31 1.48
N ASP A 437 29.48 6.96 1.92
CA ASP A 437 29.66 8.39 2.24
C ASP A 437 28.50 9.07 3.01
N ALA A 438 28.63 9.17 4.33
CA ALA A 438 27.69 9.85 5.21
C ALA A 438 27.49 11.32 4.81
N SER A 439 26.42 11.61 4.06
CA SER A 439 25.95 12.97 3.82
C SER A 439 25.04 13.43 4.98
N SER A 440 25.26 14.63 5.48
CA SER A 440 24.43 15.27 6.51
C SER A 440 23.66 16.44 5.89
N VAL A 441 22.42 16.64 6.33
CA VAL A 441 21.52 17.69 5.83
C VAL A 441 21.17 18.63 6.97
N LEU A 442 21.29 19.93 6.72
CA LEU A 442 20.73 20.98 7.58
C LEU A 442 19.47 21.51 6.90
N VAL A 443 18.35 21.48 7.63
CA VAL A 443 17.05 21.98 7.14
C VAL A 443 16.64 23.18 7.98
N TRP A 444 16.26 24.25 7.30
CA TRP A 444 15.62 25.42 7.87
C TRP A 444 14.23 25.55 7.25
N ASP A 445 13.22 25.10 7.99
CA ASP A 445 11.77 25.23 7.73
C ASP A 445 11.16 26.46 8.42
N PHE A 446 12.02 27.33 8.95
CA PHE A 446 11.70 28.62 9.55
C PHE A 446 10.65 28.58 10.68
N ASP A 447 10.58 27.49 11.46
CA ASP A 447 9.88 27.51 12.76
C ASP A 447 10.47 28.57 13.71
N THR A 448 11.77 28.89 13.54
CA THR A 448 12.45 30.02 14.18
C THR A 448 13.35 30.76 13.19
N LEU A 449 13.76 31.99 13.54
CA LEU A 449 14.75 32.76 12.77
C LEU A 449 16.15 32.74 13.41
N GLU A 450 16.41 31.75 14.28
CA GLU A 450 17.71 31.55 14.94
C GLU A 450 18.79 31.24 13.89
N GLY A 451 20.01 31.75 14.09
CA GLY A 451 21.14 31.54 13.17
C GLY A 451 21.10 32.35 11.86
N TRP A 452 19.92 32.79 11.40
CA TRP A 452 19.77 33.67 10.24
C TRP A 452 19.93 35.13 10.66
N GLU A 453 20.76 35.92 9.97
CA GLU A 453 20.90 37.36 10.18
C GLU A 453 20.62 38.12 8.88
N THR A 454 20.24 39.39 8.96
CA THR A 454 20.10 40.28 7.80
C THR A 454 21.34 41.15 7.64
N GLN A 455 21.87 41.30 6.42
CA GLN A 455 22.85 42.34 6.12
C GLN A 455 22.16 43.54 5.44
N SER A 456 22.63 44.75 5.77
CA SER A 456 22.13 46.09 5.40
C SER A 456 21.07 46.15 4.28
N THR A 457 19.93 46.80 4.61
CA THR A 457 18.77 47.16 3.75
C THR A 457 17.68 46.12 3.53
N CYS A 458 17.59 45.07 4.37
CA CYS A 458 16.39 44.23 4.44
C CYS A 458 15.86 44.05 5.86
N LYS A 459 14.54 43.86 5.97
CA LYS A 459 13.87 43.34 7.16
C LYS A 459 13.56 41.86 6.93
N LYS A 460 13.70 41.07 8.00
CA LYS A 460 13.15 39.71 8.08
C LYS A 460 11.99 39.69 9.07
N SER A 461 10.95 38.95 8.74
CA SER A 461 9.86 38.62 9.66
C SER A 461 9.41 37.19 9.43
N LEU A 462 8.79 36.60 10.45
CA LEU A 462 8.22 35.26 10.38
C LEU A 462 6.71 35.34 10.53
N ALA A 463 5.96 34.72 9.62
CA ALA A 463 4.52 34.53 9.73
C ALA A 463 4.15 33.16 9.15
N ASP A 464 3.35 32.39 9.90
CA ASP A 464 2.85 31.07 9.48
C ASP A 464 3.94 30.08 9.00
N GLY A 465 5.14 30.13 9.60
CA GLY A 465 6.28 29.27 9.22
C GLY A 465 7.02 29.75 7.97
N ILE A 466 6.67 30.92 7.42
CA ILE A 466 7.29 31.48 6.22
C ILE A 466 8.22 32.63 6.59
N LEU A 467 9.47 32.56 6.12
CA LEU A 467 10.41 33.67 6.21
C LEU A 467 10.08 34.72 5.15
N HIS A 468 9.66 35.90 5.59
CA HIS A 468 9.49 37.08 4.76
C HIS A 468 10.75 37.93 4.77
N ILE A 469 11.23 38.32 3.58
CA ILE A 469 12.36 39.20 3.38
C ILE A 469 11.87 40.42 2.60
N GLU A 470 11.86 41.57 3.25
CA GLU A 470 11.43 42.84 2.66
C GLU A 470 12.65 43.74 2.38
N MET A 471 12.76 44.25 1.16
CA MET A 471 13.78 45.22 0.75
C MET A 471 13.41 46.65 1.20
N ILE A 472 14.35 47.37 1.81
CA ILE A 472 14.16 48.75 2.30
C ILE A 472 15.19 49.68 1.66
N GLY A 473 14.77 50.50 0.69
CA GLY A 473 15.60 51.58 0.15
C GLY A 473 15.65 51.67 -1.38
N SER A 474 16.09 52.81 -1.92
CA SER A 474 16.03 53.11 -3.36
C SER A 474 17.36 52.92 -4.10
N LYS A 475 17.30 52.03 -5.10
CA LYS A 475 17.93 52.08 -6.44
C LYS A 475 19.43 51.92 -6.63
N THR A 476 20.33 52.06 -5.65
CA THR A 476 21.76 51.85 -5.94
C THR A 476 22.54 51.22 -4.78
N ALA A 477 22.77 49.91 -4.93
CA ALA A 477 23.90 49.11 -4.42
C ALA A 477 23.81 48.35 -3.09
N ASP A 478 22.69 48.32 -2.36
CA ASP A 478 22.53 47.39 -1.23
C ASP A 478 21.45 46.34 -1.48
N ARG A 479 21.77 45.11 -1.08
CA ARG A 479 21.20 43.86 -1.59
C ARG A 479 20.60 43.12 -0.39
N ALA A 480 19.29 42.80 -0.38
CA ALA A 480 18.66 42.04 0.71
C ALA A 480 19.30 40.67 0.89
N ARG A 481 20.14 40.54 1.90
CA ARG A 481 20.86 39.30 2.19
C ARG A 481 20.42 38.76 3.51
N ILE A 482 20.10 37.48 3.51
CA ILE A 482 20.08 36.70 4.74
C ILE A 482 21.35 35.85 4.79
N ILE A 483 21.95 35.74 5.96
CA ILE A 483 23.15 34.95 6.19
C ILE A 483 22.91 33.99 7.32
N HIS A 484 23.22 32.72 7.11
CA HIS A 484 23.38 31.76 8.19
C HIS A 484 24.86 31.51 8.41
N LYS A 485 25.34 31.74 9.64
CA LYS A 485 26.75 31.53 10.03
C LYS A 485 26.94 30.16 10.69
N ASP A 486 28.19 29.82 10.97
CA ASP A 486 28.61 28.68 11.79
C ASP A 486 28.23 27.29 11.25
N ILE A 487 28.23 27.16 9.91
CA ILE A 487 27.91 25.92 9.18
C ILE A 487 29.12 24.95 9.13
N LEU A 488 29.91 24.91 10.21
CA LEU A 488 31.17 24.17 10.28
C LEU A 488 31.00 22.65 10.45
N THR A 489 29.76 22.19 10.58
CA THR A 489 29.39 20.80 10.84
C THR A 489 29.41 19.92 9.57
N LEU A 490 29.44 20.55 8.39
CA LEU A 490 29.38 19.86 7.10
C LEU A 490 30.64 20.12 6.26
N GLY A 491 31.19 19.11 5.60
CA GLY A 491 32.11 19.22 4.46
C GLY A 491 31.35 19.18 3.13
N GLY A 492 31.98 19.52 1.99
CA GLY A 492 31.31 19.49 0.69
C GLY A 492 31.77 18.35 -0.24
N PRO A 493 31.35 18.34 -1.52
CA PRO A 493 30.54 19.37 -2.19
C PRO A 493 29.13 19.47 -1.61
N TYR A 494 28.51 20.64 -1.74
CA TYR A 494 27.19 20.90 -1.19
C TYR A 494 26.11 21.02 -2.24
N THR A 495 24.89 20.69 -1.84
CA THR A 495 23.66 21.03 -2.57
C THR A 495 22.79 21.90 -1.68
N VAL A 496 22.35 23.05 -2.19
CA VAL A 496 21.42 23.96 -1.51
C VAL A 496 20.07 23.90 -2.20
N ASN A 497 19.03 23.45 -1.51
CA ASN A 497 17.65 23.52 -1.99
C ASN A 497 16.94 24.70 -1.34
N ILE A 498 16.23 25.50 -2.13
CA ILE A 498 15.52 26.69 -1.65
C ILE A 498 14.11 26.67 -2.22
N ARG A 499 13.09 26.66 -1.35
CA ARG A 499 11.70 26.82 -1.73
C ARG A 499 11.28 28.27 -1.52
N LEU A 500 11.06 28.99 -2.63
CA LEU A 500 10.91 30.44 -2.63
C LEU A 500 9.80 30.91 -3.57
N ARG A 501 9.09 31.97 -3.18
CA ARG A 501 8.22 32.77 -4.05
C ARG A 501 8.50 34.26 -3.93
N SER A 502 8.32 34.99 -5.03
CA SER A 502 8.38 36.45 -5.06
C SER A 502 6.98 37.03 -5.04
N VAL A 503 6.72 37.99 -4.16
CA VAL A 503 5.43 38.67 -4.01
C VAL A 503 5.63 40.17 -4.25
N GLY A 504 5.05 40.67 -5.35
CA GLY A 504 4.97 42.11 -5.63
C GLY A 504 6.03 42.71 -6.57
N GLY A 505 6.86 41.89 -7.23
CA GLY A 505 7.82 42.39 -8.25
C GLY A 505 7.17 42.65 -9.61
N THR A 506 7.57 43.71 -10.31
CA THR A 506 7.00 44.12 -11.62
C THR A 506 7.96 43.94 -12.80
N ALA A 507 9.12 43.29 -12.62
CA ALA A 507 10.14 43.18 -13.67
C ALA A 507 10.48 41.73 -14.03
N THR A 508 10.60 41.47 -15.33
CA THR A 508 11.15 40.24 -15.91
C THR A 508 12.68 40.24 -15.80
N GLY A 509 13.29 39.17 -15.28
CA GLY A 509 14.74 38.99 -15.23
C GLY A 509 15.37 38.98 -13.83
N GLU A 510 14.58 38.72 -12.80
CA GLU A 510 15.04 38.63 -11.40
C GLU A 510 15.98 37.44 -11.19
N ARG A 511 17.04 37.65 -10.39
CA ARG A 511 18.06 36.62 -10.11
C ARG A 511 18.19 36.42 -8.62
N GLY A 512 18.12 35.17 -8.20
CA GLY A 512 18.62 34.73 -6.91
C GLY A 512 20.12 34.51 -6.99
N VAL A 513 20.80 34.67 -5.85
CA VAL A 513 22.23 34.44 -5.72
C VAL A 513 22.50 33.81 -4.38
N ALA A 514 23.21 32.68 -4.37
CA ALA A 514 23.84 32.17 -3.17
C ALA A 514 25.33 32.56 -3.17
N PHE A 515 25.81 33.08 -2.05
CA PHE A 515 27.24 33.16 -1.76
C PHE A 515 27.57 32.24 -0.60
N TRP A 516 28.84 31.85 -0.51
CA TRP A 516 29.34 31.10 0.61
C TRP A 516 30.71 31.61 1.04
N THR A 517 31.07 31.33 2.28
CA THR A 517 32.43 31.53 2.81
C THR A 517 32.96 30.21 3.34
N THR A 518 34.28 30.05 3.33
CA THR A 518 35.00 28.91 3.90
C THR A 518 36.13 29.42 4.78
N PRO A 519 36.84 28.57 5.54
CA PRO A 519 38.05 28.98 6.25
C PRO A 519 39.11 29.61 5.32
N SER A 520 39.31 29.06 4.11
CA SER A 520 40.25 29.61 3.13
C SER A 520 39.75 30.86 2.41
N SER A 521 38.43 31.08 2.39
CA SER A 521 37.78 32.22 1.72
C SER A 521 36.74 32.87 2.65
N PRO A 522 37.18 33.62 3.68
CA PRO A 522 36.32 34.08 4.77
C PRO A 522 35.45 35.30 4.41
N LYS A 523 35.54 35.80 3.18
CA LYS A 523 34.80 36.98 2.70
C LYS A 523 33.90 36.60 1.56
N VAL A 524 32.67 37.13 1.57
CA VAL A 524 31.74 37.04 0.44
C VAL A 524 32.38 37.71 -0.78
N ALA A 525 32.68 36.93 -1.82
CA ALA A 525 33.36 37.39 -3.03
C ALA A 525 32.70 36.78 -4.28
N ASN A 526 32.89 37.42 -5.44
CA ASN A 526 32.30 36.94 -6.71
C ASN A 526 32.78 35.53 -7.12
N GLY A 527 33.92 35.06 -6.60
CA GLY A 527 34.40 33.70 -6.84
C GLY A 527 33.63 32.60 -6.09
N ASN A 528 32.92 32.95 -5.00
CA ASN A 528 32.14 32.02 -4.19
C ASN A 528 30.65 32.31 -4.35
N ARG A 529 30.17 32.20 -5.58
CA ARG A 529 28.84 32.66 -5.97
C ARG A 529 28.16 31.70 -6.94
N LYS A 530 26.87 31.49 -6.76
CA LYS A 530 25.99 30.83 -7.74
C LYS A 530 24.75 31.68 -7.97
N ASP A 531 24.50 32.03 -9.23
CA ASP A 531 23.27 32.70 -9.65
C ASP A 531 22.22 31.66 -10.04
N PHE A 532 20.95 31.96 -9.76
CA PHE A 532 19.79 31.20 -10.24
C PHE A 532 18.68 32.12 -10.73
N ALA A 533 17.96 31.70 -11.77
CA ALA A 533 16.86 32.47 -12.33
C ALA A 533 15.63 32.29 -11.44
N VAL A 534 15.09 33.37 -10.90
CA VAL A 534 13.89 33.32 -10.04
C VAL A 534 12.66 33.53 -10.91
N VAL A 535 11.66 32.66 -10.74
CA VAL A 535 10.35 32.78 -11.39
C VAL A 535 9.47 33.72 -10.56
N ASN A 536 8.96 34.78 -11.19
CA ASN A 536 8.14 35.80 -10.55
C ASN A 536 6.69 35.72 -11.04
N ASP A 537 5.96 34.70 -10.56
CA ASP A 537 4.55 34.47 -10.85
C ASP A 537 3.67 34.40 -9.58
N GLY A 538 4.25 34.76 -8.42
CA GLY A 538 3.59 34.66 -7.11
C GLY A 538 3.41 33.23 -6.59
N LYS A 539 3.91 32.21 -7.28
CA LYS A 539 3.84 30.80 -6.87
C LYS A 539 5.13 30.33 -6.24
N TRP A 540 5.05 29.22 -5.52
CA TRP A 540 6.21 28.53 -4.95
C TRP A 540 6.99 27.80 -6.02
N HIS A 541 8.32 27.98 -6.01
CA HIS A 541 9.25 27.25 -6.86
C HIS A 541 10.41 26.73 -6.01
N ASP A 542 10.93 25.57 -6.38
CA ASP A 542 12.09 24.94 -5.75
C ASP A 542 13.34 25.18 -6.61
N TYR A 543 14.42 25.63 -5.98
CA TYR A 543 15.69 25.94 -6.63
C TYR A 543 16.80 25.09 -6.03
N GLU A 544 17.56 24.40 -6.88
CA GLU A 544 18.71 23.59 -6.48
C GLU A 544 20.02 24.26 -6.92
N LEU A 545 20.98 24.40 -5.99
CA LEU A 545 22.29 25.01 -6.23
C LEU A 545 23.41 24.08 -5.77
N VAL A 546 24.30 23.71 -6.70
CA VAL A 546 25.52 22.96 -6.36
C VAL A 546 26.66 23.92 -6.00
N ILE A 547 27.24 23.75 -4.81
CA ILE A 547 28.44 24.44 -4.33
C ILE A 547 29.63 23.46 -4.39
N PRO A 548 30.55 23.62 -5.37
CA PRO A 548 31.60 22.64 -5.64
C PRO A 548 32.85 22.86 -4.77
N VAL A 549 32.67 23.07 -3.46
CA VAL A 549 33.79 23.27 -2.52
C VAL A 549 33.76 22.17 -1.48
N ALA A 550 34.92 21.54 -1.22
CA ALA A 550 35.02 20.46 -0.23
C ALA A 550 35.19 20.97 1.21
N GLU A 551 35.76 22.16 1.39
CA GLU A 551 35.93 22.80 2.70
C GLU A 551 34.60 23.10 3.39
N PRO A 552 34.55 23.03 4.73
CA PRO A 552 33.40 23.48 5.52
C PRO A 552 32.93 24.89 5.16
N LEU A 553 31.62 25.07 5.01
CA LEU A 553 31.06 26.42 4.88
C LEU A 553 31.11 27.11 6.25
N THR A 554 31.69 28.30 6.32
CA THR A 554 31.58 29.16 7.51
C THR A 554 30.28 29.97 7.47
N SER A 555 29.76 30.26 6.28
CA SER A 555 28.44 30.87 6.13
C SER A 555 27.81 30.57 4.77
N LEU A 556 26.49 30.59 4.73
CA LEU A 556 25.67 30.60 3.52
C LEU A 556 24.90 31.91 3.47
N VAL A 557 25.05 32.66 2.38
CA VAL A 557 24.37 33.94 2.17
C VAL A 557 23.41 33.80 1.01
N LEU A 558 22.12 33.98 1.26
CA LEU A 558 21.11 34.01 0.23
C LEU A 558 20.74 35.46 -0.09
N TYR A 559 20.72 35.75 -1.37
CA TYR A 559 20.39 37.05 -1.93
C TYR A 559 19.35 36.88 -3.02
N THR A 560 18.40 37.79 -3.07
CA THR A 560 17.46 37.91 -4.17
C THR A 560 17.51 39.33 -4.73
N ARG A 561 17.78 39.45 -6.03
CA ARG A 561 17.87 40.75 -6.72
C ARG A 561 16.47 41.21 -7.12
N PHE A 562 15.76 41.79 -6.17
CA PHE A 562 14.46 42.41 -6.41
C PHE A 562 14.58 43.93 -6.60
N LEU A 563 13.75 44.51 -7.47
CA LEU A 563 13.22 45.87 -7.28
C LEU A 563 12.31 45.84 -6.02
N PRO A 564 11.94 46.95 -5.36
CA PRO A 564 11.23 46.87 -4.07
C PRO A 564 10.05 45.87 -4.09
N GLY A 565 10.09 44.87 -3.22
CA GLY A 565 9.20 43.70 -3.19
C GLY A 565 9.52 42.75 -2.02
N ILE A 566 8.63 41.78 -1.77
CA ILE A 566 8.74 40.81 -0.66
C ILE A 566 9.15 39.45 -1.22
N SER A 567 10.18 38.84 -0.64
CA SER A 567 10.54 37.44 -0.89
C SER A 567 9.98 36.60 0.23
N GLU A 568 9.41 35.45 -0.11
CA GLU A 568 8.97 34.48 0.87
C GLU A 568 9.73 33.18 0.67
N ILE A 569 10.31 32.67 1.75
CA ILE A 569 11.06 31.42 1.76
C ILE A 569 10.37 30.47 2.74
N ASP A 570 9.94 29.34 2.21
CA ASP A 570 9.30 28.25 2.97
C ASP A 570 10.36 27.32 3.57
N ARG A 571 11.42 27.05 2.80
CA ARG A 571 12.47 26.11 3.23
C ARG A 571 13.81 26.41 2.58
N VAL A 572 14.88 26.24 3.36
CA VAL A 572 16.25 26.10 2.85
C VAL A 572 16.82 24.78 3.35
N GLU A 573 17.42 23.99 2.47
CA GLU A 573 18.14 22.77 2.84
C GLU A 573 19.57 22.87 2.34
N LEU A 574 20.52 22.49 3.17
CA LEU A 574 21.93 22.39 2.80
C LEU A 574 22.40 20.96 3.06
N LYS A 575 22.68 20.23 1.98
CA LYS A 575 23.26 18.89 2.00
C LYS A 575 24.77 18.99 1.83
N GLY A 576 25.53 18.37 2.73
CA GLY A 576 26.98 18.21 2.65
C GLY A 576 27.40 16.83 3.18
N ARG A 577 28.69 16.60 3.38
CA ARG A 577 29.27 15.42 4.05
C ARG A 577 29.40 15.68 5.55
N SER A 578 29.18 14.68 6.40
CA SER A 578 29.48 14.83 7.83
C SER A 578 30.99 14.96 8.05
N LYS A 579 31.43 15.71 9.07
CA LYS A 579 32.81 15.56 9.56
C LYS A 579 32.91 14.17 10.21
N SER A 580 33.58 13.24 9.55
CA SER A 580 34.06 12.04 10.23
C SER A 580 35.05 12.49 11.31
N GLU A 581 34.72 12.30 12.60
CA GLU A 581 35.72 12.26 13.67
C GLU A 581 36.57 11.01 13.58
#